data_AF-C1N4T3-F1
#
_entry.id   AF-C1N4T3-F1
#
_cell.length_a   1.000
_cell.length_b   1.000
_cell.length_c   1.000
_cell.angle_alpha   90.00
_cell.angle_beta   90.00
_cell.angle_gamma   90.00
#
_symmetry.space_group_name_H-M   'P 1'
#
loop_
_entity.id
_entity.type
_entity.pdbx_description
1 polymer ?
#
loop_
_entity_poly.entity_id
_entity_poly.type
_entity_poly.pdbx_seq_one_letter_code
_entity_poly.pdbx_strand_id
1 'polypeptide(L)'
;MPAHLVEVAKHRLERGAPHAETFMNFVRKFHKAPEYCGGEVDSDAFPCLTSYEREQIVLHHEREINAHNAGALGTDSGMRKTVTKFADMLPEEFAGLHAKYSSSPNSGGARAPSESAAGFEPVTVQPLSSKPAGVPSPRETSSAKLGATDPYNSDDSTTTTKKQSWWERLKSNLYYMFTDPIGFFTGKDPNTDGTFTLGAVVYPSLSDVPGLPTSQDWTKSVDTGSVYSQGDCSGCWAYTAVDALAASKSIATGTRPNLSPQFLLSCDTLDNGCDTGNMATAYAWIQTSGTGVMTEDQFSANGGRCEWTTTSDAAAGGASASSALGWTLRKQPVAIGLNVKPLQLYGGGIATIRDCPPASSDKIKAINHAAVLVGWGVDSKSGRPYFIMKNSYGADWGENGYARLDMGFDEATGMGACALGTESNYPRTDDRACADGSTTKWAEKRNGDVYLMPDNVVVLPNGGGIVTPSRFVIFGYDCAGLLKILAIAAFFLCAYFLFSECLHCLCGRDDDEYYDAEEGKITVRPRRGKPGALLQSDDRTEIYGSSSSDR
;
A
#
# COMPACT_ATOMS: atom_id res chain seq x y z
N MET A 1 16.36 -17.68 -5.22
CA MET A 1 16.28 -19.15 -5.06
C MET A 1 17.26 -19.59 -3.98
N PRO A 2 16.94 -20.54 -3.08
CA PRO A 2 17.91 -21.09 -2.14
C PRO A 2 19.17 -21.61 -2.85
N ALA A 3 20.36 -21.27 -2.33
CA ALA A 3 21.64 -21.61 -2.97
C ALA A 3 21.80 -23.11 -3.26
N HIS A 4 21.24 -23.97 -2.41
CA HIS A 4 21.28 -25.42 -2.62
C HIS A 4 20.51 -25.86 -3.88
N LEU A 5 19.40 -25.22 -4.25
CA LEU A 5 18.66 -25.56 -5.48
C LEU A 5 19.44 -25.14 -6.73
N VAL A 6 20.15 -24.00 -6.67
CA VAL A 6 21.04 -23.56 -7.75
C VAL A 6 22.14 -24.61 -7.99
N GLU A 7 22.72 -25.13 -6.91
CA GLU A 7 23.79 -26.12 -7.00
C GLU A 7 23.29 -27.46 -7.57
N VAL A 8 22.09 -27.89 -7.16
CA VAL A 8 21.44 -29.07 -7.76
C VAL A 8 21.19 -28.87 -9.26
N ALA A 9 20.74 -27.69 -9.67
CA ALA A 9 20.53 -27.37 -11.09
C ALA A 9 21.83 -27.44 -11.90
N LYS A 10 22.91 -26.82 -11.40
CA LYS A 10 24.24 -26.89 -12.03
C LYS A 10 24.74 -28.33 -12.19
N HIS A 11 24.70 -29.12 -11.12
CA HIS A 11 25.17 -30.50 -11.16
C HIS A 11 24.31 -31.42 -12.04
N ARG A 12 23.01 -31.12 -12.24
CA ARG A 12 22.16 -31.82 -13.22
C ARG A 12 22.54 -31.45 -14.65
N LEU A 13 22.75 -30.16 -14.92
CA LEU A 13 23.21 -29.66 -16.21
C LEU A 13 24.57 -30.24 -16.62
N GLU A 14 25.56 -30.21 -15.71
CA GLU A 14 26.92 -30.73 -15.96
C GLU A 14 26.93 -32.23 -16.31
N ARG A 15 25.98 -32.99 -15.78
CA ARG A 15 25.82 -34.43 -16.06
C ARG A 15 24.97 -34.72 -17.30
N GLY A 16 24.41 -33.71 -17.96
CA GLY A 16 23.49 -33.88 -19.08
C GLY A 16 22.25 -34.70 -18.72
N ALA A 17 21.79 -34.62 -17.47
CA ALA A 17 20.66 -35.42 -17.00
C ALA A 17 19.35 -34.93 -17.64
N PRO A 18 18.46 -35.79 -18.16
CA PRO A 18 17.20 -35.33 -18.70
C PRO A 18 16.36 -34.59 -17.64
N HIS A 19 15.57 -33.62 -18.09
CA HIS A 19 14.60 -32.95 -17.24
C HIS A 19 13.58 -33.95 -16.70
N ALA A 20 13.08 -33.68 -15.49
CA ALA A 20 12.04 -34.46 -14.84
C ALA A 20 10.75 -34.40 -15.64
N GLU A 21 10.05 -35.53 -15.72
CA GLU A 21 8.80 -35.65 -16.48
C GLU A 21 7.74 -34.65 -16.02
N THR A 22 7.62 -34.42 -14.70
CA THR A 22 6.71 -33.40 -14.15
C THR A 22 7.00 -32.01 -14.72
N PHE A 23 8.28 -31.63 -14.79
CA PHE A 23 8.66 -30.33 -15.34
C PHE A 23 8.35 -30.26 -16.83
N MET A 24 8.66 -31.31 -17.60
CA MET A 24 8.32 -31.34 -19.03
C MET A 24 6.80 -31.26 -19.28
N ASN A 25 5.99 -31.89 -18.42
CA ASN A 25 4.54 -31.77 -18.48
C ASN A 25 4.06 -30.34 -18.19
N PHE A 26 4.68 -29.66 -17.22
CA PHE A 26 4.43 -28.24 -16.96
C PHE A 26 4.80 -27.38 -18.18
N VAL A 27 5.99 -27.59 -18.76
CA VAL A 27 6.48 -26.82 -19.91
C VAL A 27 5.55 -26.96 -21.11
N ARG A 28 5.11 -28.19 -21.43
CA ARG A 28 4.16 -28.44 -22.51
C ARG A 28 2.79 -27.84 -22.23
N LYS A 29 2.27 -27.99 -21.01
CA LYS A 29 0.94 -27.49 -20.63
C LYS A 29 0.82 -25.98 -20.76
N PHE A 30 1.88 -25.24 -20.43
CA PHE A 30 1.86 -23.77 -20.42
C PHE A 30 2.75 -23.14 -21.49
N HIS A 31 3.20 -23.94 -22.46
CA HIS A 31 4.05 -23.52 -23.58
C HIS A 31 5.28 -22.70 -23.16
N LYS A 32 5.98 -23.13 -22.10
CA LYS A 32 7.08 -22.37 -21.48
C LYS A 32 8.44 -22.49 -22.18
N ALA A 33 8.60 -23.42 -23.12
CA ALA A 33 9.90 -23.68 -23.76
C ALA A 33 10.57 -22.42 -24.36
N PRO A 34 9.82 -21.50 -25.04
CA PRO A 34 10.39 -20.25 -25.57
C PRO A 34 10.84 -19.25 -24.51
N GLU A 35 10.31 -19.31 -23.30
CA GLU A 35 10.72 -18.43 -22.19
C GLU A 35 12.06 -18.85 -21.57
N TYR A 36 12.57 -20.03 -21.95
CA TYR A 36 13.88 -20.51 -21.56
C TYR A 36 14.91 -20.23 -22.66
N CYS A 37 16.02 -20.94 -22.69
CA CYS A 37 17.19 -20.61 -23.50
C CYS A 37 17.03 -20.86 -25.01
N GLY A 38 16.04 -20.22 -25.64
CA GLY A 38 15.73 -20.31 -27.06
C GLY A 38 15.03 -21.61 -27.45
N GLY A 39 14.32 -22.25 -26.51
CA GLY A 39 13.56 -23.46 -26.79
C GLY A 39 12.45 -23.20 -27.80
N GLU A 40 12.34 -24.00 -28.85
CA GLU A 40 11.18 -23.95 -29.73
C GLU A 40 9.92 -24.42 -28.99
N VAL A 41 8.75 -23.91 -29.40
CA VAL A 41 7.47 -24.38 -28.88
C VAL A 41 7.38 -25.90 -29.08
N ASP A 42 6.97 -26.63 -28.04
CA ASP A 42 6.86 -28.09 -28.03
C ASP A 42 8.17 -28.88 -28.25
N SER A 43 9.33 -28.22 -28.14
CA SER A 43 10.64 -28.89 -28.11
C SER A 43 10.98 -29.36 -26.71
N ASP A 44 11.51 -30.57 -26.59
CA ASP A 44 12.10 -31.09 -25.34
C ASP A 44 13.60 -30.71 -25.20
N ALA A 45 14.16 -29.98 -26.16
CA ALA A 45 15.58 -29.67 -26.27
C ALA A 45 15.89 -28.19 -25.95
N PHE A 46 15.92 -27.87 -24.65
CA PHE A 46 16.32 -26.55 -24.15
C PHE A 46 17.23 -26.60 -22.90
N PRO A 47 18.18 -27.55 -22.77
CA PRO A 47 18.97 -27.70 -21.55
C PRO A 47 19.93 -26.52 -21.38
N CYS A 48 19.70 -25.74 -20.34
CA CYS A 48 20.55 -24.65 -19.91
C CYS A 48 20.37 -24.39 -18.42
N LEU A 49 21.27 -23.63 -17.79
CA LEU A 49 21.19 -23.39 -16.35
C LEU A 49 19.80 -22.87 -15.94
N THR A 50 19.27 -21.87 -16.64
CA THR A 50 17.93 -21.34 -16.39
C THR A 50 16.84 -22.42 -16.40
N SER A 51 16.81 -23.31 -17.41
CA SER A 51 15.81 -24.38 -17.47
C SER A 51 15.88 -25.35 -16.28
N TYR A 52 17.08 -25.67 -15.78
CA TYR A 52 17.25 -26.52 -14.59
C TYR A 52 16.90 -25.77 -13.30
N GLU A 53 17.18 -24.47 -13.21
CA GLU A 53 16.77 -23.66 -12.07
C GLU A 53 15.24 -23.59 -11.99
N ARG A 54 14.56 -23.37 -13.13
CA ARG A 54 13.09 -23.38 -13.26
C ARG A 54 12.50 -24.75 -12.93
N GLU A 55 13.13 -25.83 -13.38
CA GLU A 55 12.79 -27.21 -12.99
C GLU A 55 12.80 -27.37 -11.46
N GLN A 56 13.86 -26.90 -10.78
CA GLN A 56 13.94 -27.00 -9.32
C GLN A 56 12.83 -26.21 -8.61
N ILE A 57 12.43 -25.06 -9.15
CA ILE A 57 11.32 -24.25 -8.61
C ILE A 57 9.99 -25.00 -8.77
N VAL A 58 9.69 -25.53 -9.96
CA VAL A 58 8.45 -26.28 -10.22
C VAL A 58 8.35 -27.51 -9.30
N LEU A 59 9.43 -28.28 -9.18
CA LEU A 59 9.48 -29.45 -8.30
C LEU A 59 9.34 -29.07 -6.81
N HIS A 60 9.87 -27.92 -6.41
CA HIS A 60 9.69 -27.40 -5.05
C HIS A 60 8.22 -27.03 -4.79
N HIS A 61 7.61 -26.27 -5.69
CA HIS A 61 6.19 -25.92 -5.60
C HIS A 61 5.27 -27.13 -5.63
N GLU A 62 5.57 -28.17 -6.40
CA GLU A 62 4.79 -29.41 -6.38
C GLU A 62 4.78 -30.04 -4.97
N ARG A 63 5.92 -30.05 -4.28
CA ARG A 63 5.99 -30.52 -2.88
C ARG A 63 5.17 -29.64 -1.94
N GLU A 64 5.23 -28.33 -2.10
CA GLU A 64 4.43 -27.40 -1.29
C GLU A 64 2.93 -27.53 -1.56
N ILE A 65 2.53 -27.71 -2.82
CA ILE A 65 1.16 -27.98 -3.24
C ILE A 65 0.66 -29.26 -2.57
N ASN A 66 1.45 -30.34 -2.64
CA ASN A 66 1.09 -31.62 -2.05
C ASN A 66 0.97 -31.51 -0.51
N ALA A 67 1.90 -30.84 0.16
CA ALA A 67 1.86 -30.62 1.60
C ALA A 67 0.66 -29.77 2.02
N HIS A 68 0.40 -28.67 1.31
CA HIS A 68 -0.74 -27.79 1.55
C HIS A 68 -2.07 -28.54 1.36
N ASN A 69 -2.21 -29.23 0.23
CA ASN A 69 -3.44 -29.94 -0.09
C ASN A 69 -3.66 -31.14 0.84
N ALA A 70 -2.61 -31.81 1.31
CA ALA A 70 -2.72 -32.85 2.33
C ALA A 70 -3.27 -32.32 3.66
N GLY A 71 -2.86 -31.11 4.07
CA GLY A 71 -3.44 -30.42 5.24
C GLY A 71 -4.87 -29.93 5.00
N ALA A 72 -5.21 -29.57 3.76
CA ALA A 72 -6.55 -29.11 3.36
C ALA A 72 -7.57 -30.26 3.17
N LEU A 73 -7.14 -31.54 3.18
CA LEU A 73 -8.04 -32.71 3.07
C LEU A 73 -9.05 -32.81 4.22
N GLY A 74 -8.94 -32.00 5.27
CA GLY A 74 -9.89 -31.93 6.39
C GLY A 74 -11.03 -30.90 6.25
N THR A 75 -11.00 -29.99 5.27
CA THR A 75 -12.07 -29.00 5.06
C THR A 75 -12.49 -28.98 3.59
N ASP A 76 -13.67 -29.53 3.29
CA ASP A 76 -14.18 -29.71 1.91
C ASP A 76 -14.27 -28.42 1.06
N SER A 77 -14.19 -27.26 1.71
CA SER A 77 -14.32 -25.93 1.09
C SER A 77 -13.05 -25.08 1.13
N GLY A 78 -11.96 -25.53 1.76
CA GLY A 78 -10.73 -24.75 1.93
C GLY A 78 -9.97 -24.54 0.62
N MET A 79 -9.06 -23.55 0.61
CA MET A 79 -8.20 -23.29 -0.54
C MET A 79 -7.43 -24.56 -0.94
N ARG A 80 -7.32 -24.79 -2.24
CA ARG A 80 -6.46 -25.81 -2.83
C ARG A 80 -5.47 -25.15 -3.77
N LYS A 81 -4.23 -25.63 -3.74
CA LYS A 81 -3.19 -25.19 -4.65
C LYS A 81 -3.07 -26.16 -5.83
N THR A 82 -2.60 -25.67 -6.96
CA THR A 82 -2.30 -26.47 -8.15
C THR A 82 -1.10 -25.89 -8.88
N VAL A 83 -0.53 -26.67 -9.80
CA VAL A 83 0.51 -26.16 -10.70
C VAL A 83 -0.15 -25.20 -11.70
N THR A 84 0.09 -23.91 -11.51
CA THR A 84 -0.33 -22.82 -12.40
C THR A 84 0.80 -22.46 -13.36
N LYS A 85 0.55 -21.61 -14.37
CA LYS A 85 1.60 -21.11 -15.27
C LYS A 85 2.73 -20.33 -14.59
N PHE A 86 2.54 -19.93 -13.34
CA PHE A 86 3.52 -19.21 -12.53
C PHE A 86 4.36 -20.14 -11.64
N ALA A 87 4.21 -21.46 -11.78
CA ALA A 87 4.85 -22.43 -10.90
C ALA A 87 6.37 -22.51 -11.07
N ASP A 88 6.94 -21.90 -12.10
CA ASP A 88 8.39 -21.80 -12.33
C ASP A 88 9.00 -20.49 -11.81
N MET A 89 8.21 -19.60 -11.21
CA MET A 89 8.66 -18.34 -10.62
C MET A 89 8.69 -18.41 -9.10
N LEU A 90 9.69 -17.81 -8.46
CA LEU A 90 9.64 -17.66 -7.00
C LEU A 90 8.51 -16.70 -6.58
N PRO A 91 7.97 -16.80 -5.36
CA PRO A 91 6.91 -15.88 -4.91
C PRO A 91 7.29 -14.40 -4.99
N GLU A 92 8.55 -14.05 -4.74
CA GLU A 92 9.07 -12.67 -4.87
C GLU A 92 9.18 -12.23 -6.33
N GLU A 93 9.56 -13.15 -7.22
CA GLU A 93 9.64 -12.91 -8.65
C GLU A 93 8.24 -12.72 -9.25
N PHE A 94 7.31 -13.61 -8.90
CA PHE A 94 5.91 -13.50 -9.26
C PHE A 94 5.31 -12.16 -8.82
N ALA A 95 5.51 -11.78 -7.55
CA ALA A 95 5.01 -10.50 -7.05
C ALA A 95 5.69 -9.30 -7.75
N GLY A 96 6.99 -9.39 -8.02
CA GLY A 96 7.74 -8.35 -8.71
C GLY A 96 7.40 -8.16 -10.19
N LEU A 97 6.85 -9.17 -10.86
CA LEU A 97 6.45 -9.08 -12.28
C LEU A 97 4.96 -8.83 -12.46
N HIS A 98 4.12 -9.44 -11.62
CA HIS A 98 2.68 -9.46 -11.82
C HIS A 98 1.88 -8.68 -10.76
N ALA A 99 2.49 -8.27 -9.64
CA ALA A 99 1.84 -7.65 -8.50
C ALA A 99 2.55 -6.35 -8.01
N LYS A 100 2.89 -5.43 -8.93
CA LYS A 100 3.28 -4.06 -8.56
C LYS A 100 2.05 -3.15 -8.63
N TYR A 101 1.45 -2.91 -7.46
CA TYR A 101 0.30 -2.03 -7.29
C TYR A 101 0.58 -1.01 -6.19
N SER A 102 0.12 0.23 -6.36
CA SER A 102 0.29 1.31 -5.37
C SER A 102 -1.01 1.57 -4.63
N SER A 103 -0.96 1.43 -3.31
CA SER A 103 -2.08 1.60 -2.39
C SER A 103 -2.09 2.94 -1.64
N SER A 104 -1.28 3.94 -2.09
CA SER A 104 -1.13 5.35 -1.62
C SER A 104 0.16 5.66 -0.80
N PRO A 105 0.47 6.95 -0.49
CA PRO A 105 1.21 7.94 -1.28
C PRO A 105 2.72 8.00 -0.98
N ASN A 106 3.34 6.91 -0.51
CA ASN A 106 4.74 6.97 -0.04
C ASN A 106 5.66 5.88 -0.60
N SER A 107 5.33 5.32 -1.77
CA SER A 107 6.19 4.33 -2.45
C SER A 107 7.30 4.95 -3.32
N GLY A 108 7.38 6.28 -3.41
CA GLY A 108 8.44 6.98 -4.12
C GLY A 108 9.73 7.12 -3.30
N GLY A 109 10.56 6.08 -3.26
CA GLY A 109 12.00 6.31 -3.10
C GLY A 109 12.47 7.08 -4.32
N ALA A 110 12.78 8.37 -4.17
CA ALA A 110 13.24 9.23 -5.25
C ALA A 110 14.43 8.58 -5.97
N ARG A 111 14.22 8.05 -7.17
CA ARG A 111 15.31 7.70 -8.07
C ARG A 111 15.72 8.99 -8.77
N ALA A 112 16.88 9.51 -8.39
CA ALA A 112 17.50 10.65 -9.07
C ALA A 112 17.60 10.35 -10.58
N PRO A 113 17.38 11.36 -11.45
CA PRO A 113 17.49 11.18 -12.88
C PRO A 113 18.92 10.77 -13.25
N SER A 114 19.04 9.77 -14.11
CA SER A 114 20.31 9.34 -14.69
C SER A 114 20.85 10.42 -15.63
N GLU A 115 21.84 11.18 -15.19
CA GLU A 115 22.72 11.91 -16.10
C GLU A 115 23.93 11.05 -16.45
N SER A 116 24.14 10.91 -17.75
CA SER A 116 25.29 10.30 -18.38
C SER A 116 26.54 11.19 -18.26
N ALA A 117 27.69 10.51 -18.14
CA ALA A 117 29.05 10.94 -18.48
C ALA A 117 29.87 11.72 -17.44
N ALA A 118 30.87 11.02 -16.86
CA ALA A 118 32.32 11.29 -17.01
C ALA A 118 33.07 10.77 -15.76
N GLY A 119 34.13 10.01 -16.00
CA GLY A 119 34.78 9.19 -14.99
C GLY A 119 35.60 9.94 -13.94
N PHE A 120 35.76 9.30 -12.78
CA PHE A 120 36.93 9.33 -11.90
C PHE A 120 36.90 8.06 -11.02
N GLU A 121 38.07 7.47 -10.77
CA GLU A 121 38.28 6.20 -10.06
C GLU A 121 37.85 6.20 -8.57
N PRO A 122 37.53 5.04 -7.97
CA PRO A 122 37.09 4.95 -6.59
C PRO A 122 38.25 4.89 -5.58
N VAL A 123 38.23 5.75 -4.57
CA VAL A 123 39.09 5.67 -3.38
C VAL A 123 38.41 4.80 -2.32
N THR A 124 39.08 3.70 -1.96
CA THR A 124 38.75 2.76 -0.88
C THR A 124 38.85 3.40 0.50
N VAL A 125 37.84 3.18 1.37
CA VAL A 125 37.95 3.40 2.83
C VAL A 125 37.42 2.17 3.58
N GLN A 126 38.26 1.62 4.45
CA GLN A 126 38.02 0.42 5.28
C GLN A 126 37.11 0.69 6.50
N PRO A 127 36.42 -0.34 7.04
CA PRO A 127 35.67 -0.22 8.28
C PRO A 127 36.56 -0.47 9.52
N LEU A 128 36.42 0.39 10.54
CA LEU A 128 37.06 0.26 11.85
C LEU A 128 36.25 -0.64 12.80
N SER A 129 36.94 -1.57 13.44
CA SER A 129 36.44 -2.49 14.46
C SER A 129 36.26 -1.84 15.82
N SER A 130 35.30 -2.31 16.62
CA SER A 130 35.54 -2.56 18.04
C SER A 130 34.50 -3.52 18.63
N LYS A 131 34.98 -4.58 19.31
CA LYS A 131 34.26 -5.36 20.34
C LYS A 131 34.44 -4.64 21.69
N PRO A 132 33.62 -4.96 22.71
CA PRO A 132 34.05 -5.98 23.69
C PRO A 132 32.95 -6.99 24.08
N ALA A 133 33.38 -7.97 24.88
CA ALA A 133 32.77 -9.28 25.11
C ALA A 133 31.95 -9.42 26.41
N GLY A 134 31.09 -10.46 26.46
CA GLY A 134 30.87 -11.31 27.65
C GLY A 134 29.42 -11.43 28.16
N VAL A 135 28.67 -12.52 27.86
CA VAL A 135 28.42 -13.75 28.70
C VAL A 135 27.05 -13.69 29.44
N PRO A 136 26.25 -14.77 29.63
CA PRO A 136 25.84 -15.90 28.78
C PRO A 136 24.29 -16.19 28.79
N SER A 137 23.86 -17.19 28.02
CA SER A 137 22.50 -17.79 27.93
C SER A 137 22.06 -18.58 29.17
N PRO A 138 20.74 -18.78 29.37
CA PRO A 138 20.17 -20.02 29.90
C PRO A 138 19.27 -20.70 28.85
N ARG A 139 19.62 -21.89 28.32
CA ARG A 139 19.35 -23.25 28.82
C ARG A 139 17.87 -23.58 29.04
N GLU A 140 17.35 -24.41 28.14
CA GLU A 140 16.15 -25.23 28.28
C GLU A 140 16.22 -26.14 29.52
N THR A 141 15.09 -26.27 30.22
CA THR A 141 14.76 -27.45 31.03
C THR A 141 13.27 -27.77 30.94
N SER A 142 12.99 -29.06 31.12
CA SER A 142 11.83 -29.84 30.73
C SER A 142 10.71 -29.93 31.78
N SER A 143 9.51 -30.27 31.28
CA SER A 143 8.53 -31.25 31.82
C SER A 143 7.83 -31.02 33.17
N ALA A 144 6.49 -30.91 33.14
CA ALA A 144 5.50 -31.67 33.94
C ALA A 144 4.06 -31.17 33.61
N LYS A 145 3.24 -31.94 32.88
CA LYS A 145 2.17 -32.87 33.33
C LYS A 145 0.88 -32.24 33.90
N LEU A 146 -0.16 -32.28 33.06
CA LEU A 146 -1.52 -32.85 33.25
C LEU A 146 -2.33 -32.55 34.53
N GLY A 147 -3.55 -32.03 34.32
CA GLY A 147 -4.67 -32.13 35.25
C GLY A 147 -5.96 -31.53 34.64
N ALA A 148 -6.82 -32.39 34.10
CA ALA A 148 -8.13 -32.07 33.54
C ALA A 148 -9.20 -31.88 34.64
N THR A 149 -10.20 -31.02 34.39
CA THR A 149 -11.64 -31.26 34.69
C THR A 149 -12.51 -30.11 34.14
N ASP A 150 -13.47 -30.47 33.30
CA ASP A 150 -14.76 -29.80 33.03
C ASP A 150 -15.86 -30.62 33.77
N PRO A 151 -17.18 -30.28 33.88
CA PRO A 151 -17.91 -29.05 33.52
C PRO A 151 -19.05 -28.60 34.53
N TYR A 152 -19.69 -27.45 34.22
CA TYR A 152 -21.12 -27.08 34.43
C TYR A 152 -21.65 -26.39 35.72
N ASN A 153 -22.36 -25.25 35.48
CA ASN A 153 -23.32 -24.44 36.27
C ASN A 153 -22.81 -23.65 37.50
N SER A 154 -23.21 -22.40 37.77
CA SER A 154 -24.42 -21.64 37.40
C SER A 154 -24.20 -20.12 37.57
N ASP A 155 -24.90 -19.32 36.76
CA ASP A 155 -25.39 -17.95 37.01
C ASP A 155 -24.80 -17.13 38.17
N ASP A 156 -24.09 -16.03 37.84
CA ASP A 156 -24.47 -14.72 38.39
C ASP A 156 -23.97 -13.59 37.47
N SER A 157 -24.94 -12.80 37.01
CA SER A 157 -24.77 -11.59 36.23
C SER A 157 -24.44 -10.42 37.16
N THR A 158 -23.19 -9.93 37.17
CA THR A 158 -22.96 -8.50 37.47
C THR A 158 -21.77 -7.94 36.68
N THR A 159 -22.11 -7.09 35.71
CA THR A 159 -21.23 -6.15 35.02
C THR A 159 -20.53 -5.21 36.00
N THR A 160 -19.20 -5.17 36.00
CA THR A 160 -18.43 -3.94 36.30
C THR A 160 -17.18 -3.86 35.41
N THR A 161 -17.36 -3.39 34.18
CA THR A 161 -16.26 -2.77 33.42
C THR A 161 -15.79 -1.53 34.17
N LYS A 162 -14.59 -1.57 34.75
CA LYS A 162 -13.88 -0.34 35.15
C LYS A 162 -13.60 0.47 33.88
N LYS A 163 -14.44 1.47 33.60
CA LYS A 163 -14.14 2.53 32.62
C LYS A 163 -12.85 3.22 33.08
N GLN A 164 -11.74 2.99 32.37
CA GLN A 164 -10.59 3.88 32.46
C GLN A 164 -11.06 5.29 32.08
N SER A 165 -10.76 6.27 32.94
CA SER A 165 -11.19 7.64 32.72
C SER A 165 -10.48 8.22 31.49
N TRP A 166 -11.17 9.09 30.76
CA TRP A 166 -10.62 9.83 29.62
C TRP A 166 -9.30 10.54 29.96
N TRP A 167 -9.13 10.96 31.22
CA TRP A 167 -7.90 11.57 31.72
C TRP A 167 -6.67 10.65 31.71
N GLU A 168 -6.84 9.35 32.00
CA GLU A 168 -5.71 8.41 31.99
C GLU A 168 -5.27 8.04 30.56
N ARG A 169 -6.21 8.02 29.61
CA ARG A 169 -5.89 7.89 28.18
C ARG A 169 -5.17 9.12 27.64
N LEU A 170 -5.58 10.31 28.07
CA LEU A 170 -4.94 11.57 27.69
C LEU A 170 -3.50 11.65 28.21
N LYS A 171 -3.27 11.28 29.49
CA LYS A 171 -1.93 11.26 30.09
C LYS A 171 -1.00 10.28 29.38
N SER A 172 -1.48 9.08 29.07
CA SER A 172 -0.73 8.08 28.30
C SER A 172 -0.33 8.64 26.93
N ASN A 173 -1.28 9.17 26.16
CA ASN A 173 -1.01 9.70 24.83
C ASN A 173 -0.09 10.93 24.83
N LEU A 174 -0.23 11.81 25.84
CA LEU A 174 0.67 12.96 26.00
C LEU A 174 2.08 12.50 26.38
N TYR A 175 2.20 11.54 27.30
CA TYR A 175 3.49 10.98 27.70
C TYR A 175 4.24 10.39 26.49
N TYR A 176 3.55 9.58 25.66
CA TYR A 176 4.15 8.98 24.46
C TYR A 176 4.52 10.01 23.37
N MET A 177 3.75 11.09 23.22
CA MET A 177 4.07 12.20 22.30
C MET A 177 5.39 12.89 22.66
N PHE A 178 5.76 12.93 23.94
CA PHE A 178 6.99 13.57 24.41
C PHE A 178 8.19 12.62 24.52
N THR A 179 7.96 11.31 24.67
CA THR A 179 9.05 10.33 24.81
C THR A 179 9.47 9.68 23.49
N ASP A 180 8.58 9.54 22.51
CA ASP A 180 8.92 9.03 21.17
C ASP A 180 8.03 9.67 20.09
N PRO A 181 8.36 10.91 19.67
CA PRO A 181 7.59 11.61 18.63
C PRO A 181 7.60 10.86 17.31
N ILE A 182 8.71 10.19 16.98
CA ILE A 182 8.90 9.50 15.70
C ILE A 182 8.02 8.23 15.65
N GLY A 183 7.96 7.44 16.72
CA GLY A 183 7.05 6.28 16.81
C GLY A 183 5.57 6.66 16.68
N PHE A 184 5.15 7.77 17.31
CA PHE A 184 3.79 8.29 17.22
C PHE A 184 3.42 8.75 15.79
N PHE A 185 4.32 9.43 15.08
CA PHE A 185 4.08 9.89 13.71
C PHE A 185 4.29 8.80 12.64
N THR A 186 5.03 7.73 12.94
CA THR A 186 5.28 6.62 12.01
C THR A 186 4.36 5.42 12.21
N GLY A 187 3.53 5.42 13.25
CA GLY A 187 2.57 4.33 13.54
C GLY A 187 3.23 2.99 13.87
N LYS A 188 4.53 2.97 14.19
CA LYS A 188 5.21 1.75 14.63
C LYS A 188 4.88 1.48 16.09
N ASP A 189 4.12 0.41 16.33
CA ASP A 189 4.05 -0.22 17.65
C ASP A 189 5.38 -0.96 17.90
N PRO A 190 6.19 -0.54 18.89
CA PRO A 190 7.48 -1.17 19.18
C PRO A 190 7.37 -2.59 19.74
N ASN A 191 6.16 -3.11 20.00
CA ASN A 191 5.94 -4.48 20.49
C ASN A 191 5.54 -5.51 19.42
N THR A 192 5.61 -5.17 18.14
CA THR A 192 5.33 -6.14 17.06
C THR A 192 6.61 -6.62 16.39
N ASP A 193 7.14 -7.74 16.87
CA ASP A 193 8.03 -8.61 16.10
C ASP A 193 7.26 -9.18 14.90
N GLY A 194 6.98 -8.37 13.86
CA GLY A 194 6.62 -8.76 12.48
C GLY A 194 5.58 -9.86 12.24
N THR A 195 4.87 -10.33 13.26
CA THR A 195 4.04 -11.53 13.24
C THR A 195 2.59 -11.09 13.31
N PHE A 196 1.89 -11.28 12.19
CA PHE A 196 0.46 -11.05 12.12
C PHE A 196 -0.25 -12.14 12.94
N THR A 197 -0.78 -11.77 14.10
CA THR A 197 -1.59 -12.66 14.94
C THR A 197 -3.06 -12.43 14.60
N LEU A 198 -3.75 -13.47 14.12
CA LEU A 198 -5.19 -13.39 13.84
C LEU A 198 -5.99 -13.14 15.13
N GLY A 199 -6.90 -12.18 15.07
CA GLY A 199 -7.99 -12.02 16.02
C GLY A 199 -9.19 -12.91 15.66
N ALA A 200 -10.36 -12.60 16.24
CA ALA A 200 -11.60 -13.29 15.89
C ALA A 200 -12.03 -12.92 14.46
N VAL A 201 -12.46 -13.91 13.68
CA VAL A 201 -13.01 -13.69 12.34
C VAL A 201 -14.51 -13.47 12.44
N VAL A 202 -14.96 -12.29 12.03
CA VAL A 202 -16.37 -11.88 12.02
C VAL A 202 -16.89 -11.95 10.60
N TYR A 203 -18.07 -12.52 10.41
CA TYR A 203 -18.72 -12.59 9.10
C TYR A 203 -19.78 -11.51 8.99
N PRO A 204 -19.90 -10.84 7.82
CA PRO A 204 -21.07 -10.04 7.55
C PRO A 204 -22.29 -10.96 7.47
N SER A 205 -23.31 -10.68 8.29
CA SER A 205 -24.56 -11.42 8.23
C SER A 205 -25.32 -11.03 6.96
N LEU A 206 -25.30 -11.91 5.96
CA LEU A 206 -26.06 -11.72 4.72
C LEU A 206 -27.57 -11.76 4.97
N SER A 207 -28.03 -12.46 6.01
CA SER A 207 -29.44 -12.57 6.40
C SER A 207 -29.98 -11.36 7.16
N ASP A 208 -29.12 -10.61 7.85
CA ASP A 208 -29.52 -9.41 8.61
C ASP A 208 -29.65 -8.16 7.72
N VAL A 209 -29.45 -8.33 6.41
CA VAL A 209 -29.56 -7.27 5.42
C VAL A 209 -30.84 -7.46 4.59
N PRO A 210 -31.94 -6.73 4.88
CA PRO A 210 -33.20 -6.88 4.17
C PRO A 210 -33.04 -6.70 2.66
N GLY A 211 -33.42 -7.73 1.90
CA GLY A 211 -33.44 -7.69 0.43
C GLY A 211 -32.09 -7.92 -0.26
N LEU A 212 -31.05 -8.34 0.46
CA LEU A 212 -29.82 -8.86 -0.15
C LEU A 212 -30.00 -10.38 -0.44
N PRO A 213 -29.80 -10.85 -1.69
CA PRO A 213 -29.90 -12.28 -1.97
C PRO A 213 -28.75 -13.06 -1.33
N THR A 214 -29.00 -14.33 -0.98
CA THR A 214 -28.00 -15.24 -0.38
C THR A 214 -26.77 -15.43 -1.28
N SER A 215 -26.95 -15.31 -2.60
CA SER A 215 -25.89 -15.34 -3.59
C SER A 215 -26.22 -14.42 -4.76
N GLN A 216 -25.19 -13.81 -5.34
CA GLN A 216 -25.30 -13.01 -6.56
C GLN A 216 -24.06 -13.29 -7.40
N ASP A 217 -24.25 -13.47 -8.70
CA ASP A 217 -23.16 -13.73 -9.63
C ASP A 217 -23.43 -12.97 -10.92
N TRP A 218 -22.72 -11.84 -11.09
CA TRP A 218 -22.92 -10.95 -12.23
C TRP A 218 -22.62 -11.64 -13.56
N THR A 219 -21.71 -12.63 -13.56
CA THR A 219 -21.34 -13.38 -14.77
C THR A 219 -22.51 -14.15 -15.38
N LYS A 220 -23.57 -14.40 -14.58
CA LYS A 220 -24.79 -15.08 -15.02
C LYS A 220 -25.89 -14.14 -15.49
N SER A 221 -25.80 -12.85 -15.17
CA SER A 221 -26.86 -11.87 -15.41
C SER A 221 -26.49 -10.76 -16.38
N VAL A 222 -25.20 -10.46 -16.53
CA VAL A 222 -24.69 -9.44 -17.45
C VAL A 222 -23.40 -9.92 -18.10
N ASP A 223 -23.06 -9.33 -19.24
CA ASP A 223 -21.76 -9.55 -19.86
C ASP A 223 -20.67 -8.89 -19.02
N THR A 224 -19.90 -9.71 -18.28
CA THR A 224 -18.72 -9.29 -17.51
C THR A 224 -17.43 -9.40 -18.29
N GLY A 225 -17.47 -9.72 -19.59
CA GLY A 225 -16.31 -9.93 -20.46
C GLY A 225 -15.50 -11.18 -20.12
N SER A 226 -14.57 -11.52 -21.01
CA SER A 226 -13.59 -12.59 -20.79
C SER A 226 -12.60 -12.25 -19.68
N VAL A 227 -11.88 -13.27 -19.20
CA VAL A 227 -10.77 -13.10 -18.27
C VAL A 227 -9.56 -12.58 -19.05
N TYR A 228 -9.06 -11.41 -18.67
CA TYR A 228 -7.85 -10.83 -19.26
C TYR A 228 -6.59 -11.60 -18.85
N SER A 229 -5.53 -11.48 -19.65
CA SER A 229 -4.19 -11.97 -19.31
C SER A 229 -3.21 -10.80 -19.44
N GLN A 230 -2.79 -10.22 -18.33
CA GLN A 230 -1.93 -9.02 -18.30
C GLN A 230 -0.47 -9.28 -18.71
N GLY A 231 -0.06 -10.55 -18.85
CA GLY A 231 1.33 -10.92 -19.18
C GLY A 231 2.34 -10.46 -18.12
N ASP A 232 3.55 -10.13 -18.56
CA ASP A 232 4.68 -9.70 -17.70
C ASP A 232 4.64 -8.21 -17.32
N CYS A 233 3.49 -7.57 -17.52
CA CYS A 233 3.23 -6.21 -17.11
C CYS A 233 2.53 -6.21 -15.74
N SER A 234 2.97 -5.37 -14.80
CA SER A 234 2.22 -5.12 -13.56
C SER A 234 1.05 -4.14 -13.76
N GLY A 235 0.30 -4.33 -14.84
CA GLY A 235 -0.81 -3.46 -15.26
C GLY A 235 -2.15 -3.74 -14.58
N CYS A 236 -2.18 -4.52 -13.50
CA CYS A 236 -3.41 -5.00 -12.86
C CYS A 236 -4.43 -3.88 -12.56
N TRP A 237 -3.94 -2.70 -12.20
CA TRP A 237 -4.74 -1.49 -11.95
C TRP A 237 -5.56 -1.08 -13.18
N ALA A 238 -4.93 -1.08 -14.37
CA ALA A 238 -5.56 -0.71 -15.64
C ALA A 238 -6.60 -1.75 -16.07
N TYR A 239 -6.23 -3.03 -16.06
CA TYR A 239 -7.15 -4.13 -16.38
C TYR A 239 -8.36 -4.13 -15.45
N THR A 240 -8.15 -3.94 -14.14
CA THR A 240 -9.23 -3.89 -13.15
C THR A 240 -10.14 -2.68 -13.36
N ALA A 241 -9.57 -1.50 -13.57
CA ALA A 241 -10.34 -0.27 -13.82
C ALA A 241 -11.19 -0.39 -15.08
N VAL A 242 -10.61 -0.89 -16.18
CA VAL A 242 -11.31 -1.12 -17.45
C VAL A 242 -12.42 -2.16 -17.30
N ASP A 243 -12.15 -3.27 -16.64
CA ASP A 243 -13.13 -4.36 -16.51
C ASP A 243 -14.35 -3.93 -15.66
N ALA A 244 -14.11 -3.24 -14.54
CA ALA A 244 -15.18 -2.67 -13.72
C ALA A 244 -15.95 -1.57 -14.47
N LEU A 245 -15.28 -0.74 -15.29
CA LEU A 245 -15.93 0.28 -16.12
C LEU A 245 -16.83 -0.32 -17.20
N ALA A 246 -16.31 -1.30 -17.94
CA ALA A 246 -17.06 -2.00 -18.97
C ALA A 246 -18.24 -2.79 -18.38
N ALA A 247 -18.08 -3.41 -17.20
CA ALA A 247 -19.16 -4.08 -16.50
C ALA A 247 -20.23 -3.10 -16.02
N SER A 248 -19.82 -1.95 -15.47
CA SER A 248 -20.74 -0.87 -15.09
C SER A 248 -21.58 -0.41 -16.28
N LYS A 249 -20.96 -0.18 -17.45
CA LYS A 249 -21.65 0.17 -18.70
C LYS A 249 -22.56 -0.94 -19.20
N SER A 250 -22.11 -2.19 -19.17
CA SER A 250 -22.91 -3.37 -19.52
C SER A 250 -24.21 -3.42 -18.70
N ILE A 251 -24.14 -3.14 -17.41
CA ILE A 251 -25.34 -3.07 -16.55
C ILE A 251 -26.22 -1.86 -16.90
N ALA A 252 -25.62 -0.71 -17.19
CA ALA A 252 -26.35 0.53 -17.49
C ALA A 252 -27.08 0.49 -18.85
N THR A 253 -26.46 -0.10 -19.87
CA THR A 253 -26.91 0.00 -21.27
C THR A 253 -27.36 -1.34 -21.85
N GLY A 254 -27.09 -2.46 -21.17
CA GLY A 254 -27.29 -3.82 -21.67
C GLY A 254 -26.24 -4.27 -22.70
N THR A 255 -25.25 -3.42 -23.05
CA THR A 255 -24.18 -3.73 -24.00
C THR A 255 -22.83 -3.44 -23.39
N ARG A 256 -21.92 -4.44 -23.40
CA ARG A 256 -20.57 -4.27 -22.89
C ARG A 256 -19.66 -3.67 -23.96
N PRO A 257 -19.02 -2.51 -23.72
CA PRO A 257 -17.97 -2.01 -24.59
C PRO A 257 -16.68 -2.84 -24.43
N ASN A 258 -16.01 -3.14 -25.55
CA ASN A 258 -14.72 -3.82 -25.54
C ASN A 258 -13.58 -2.81 -25.32
N LEU A 259 -13.48 -2.29 -24.11
CA LEU A 259 -12.50 -1.26 -23.72
C LEU A 259 -11.07 -1.83 -23.65
N SER A 260 -10.09 -1.00 -24.02
CA SER A 260 -8.66 -1.34 -24.04
C SER A 260 -7.95 -0.99 -22.72
N PRO A 261 -7.44 -1.98 -21.96
CA PRO A 261 -6.53 -1.74 -20.84
C PRO A 261 -5.20 -1.14 -21.30
N GLN A 262 -4.74 -1.48 -22.51
CA GLN A 262 -3.49 -0.96 -23.06
C GLN A 262 -3.55 0.56 -23.26
N PHE A 263 -4.73 1.10 -23.56
CA PHE A 263 -4.92 2.55 -23.63
C PHE A 263 -4.57 3.24 -22.30
N LEU A 264 -5.02 2.72 -21.16
CA LEU A 264 -4.63 3.27 -19.85
C LEU A 264 -3.13 3.06 -19.60
N LEU A 265 -2.58 1.89 -19.91
CA LEU A 265 -1.16 1.62 -19.71
C LEU A 265 -0.24 2.56 -20.51
N SER A 266 -0.67 2.97 -21.72
CA SER A 266 0.12 3.82 -22.61
C SER A 266 -0.16 5.32 -22.45
N CYS A 267 -1.37 5.71 -22.05
CA CYS A 267 -1.83 7.11 -22.08
C CYS A 267 -2.10 7.75 -20.72
N ASP A 268 -2.33 6.95 -19.67
CA ASP A 268 -2.56 7.49 -18.33
C ASP A 268 -1.29 8.18 -17.82
N THR A 269 -1.39 9.49 -17.61
CA THR A 269 -0.28 10.33 -17.12
C THR A 269 -0.26 10.48 -15.60
N LEU A 270 -1.30 10.01 -14.90
CA LEU A 270 -1.34 9.97 -13.44
C LEU A 270 -0.69 8.69 -12.91
N ASP A 271 -0.72 7.61 -13.69
CA ASP A 271 -0.11 6.32 -13.36
C ASP A 271 1.17 6.06 -14.17
N ASN A 272 1.88 4.95 -13.88
CA ASN A 272 3.18 4.64 -14.50
C ASN A 272 3.14 3.29 -15.27
N GLY A 273 2.10 3.10 -16.09
CA GLY A 273 1.99 1.95 -16.98
C GLY A 273 2.21 0.60 -16.28
N CYS A 274 3.20 -0.15 -16.77
CA CYS A 274 3.57 -1.48 -16.25
C CYS A 274 4.42 -1.47 -14.97
N ASP A 275 4.86 -0.31 -14.49
CA ASP A 275 5.66 -0.22 -13.28
C ASP A 275 4.79 -0.14 -12.03
N THR A 276 3.72 0.67 -12.07
CA THR A 276 2.77 0.84 -10.96
C THR A 276 1.55 1.65 -11.38
N GLY A 277 0.44 1.48 -10.66
CA GLY A 277 -0.71 2.38 -10.70
C GLY A 277 -1.76 2.07 -9.64
N ASN A 278 -2.88 2.78 -9.68
CA ASN A 278 -4.02 2.62 -8.76
C ASN A 278 -5.37 2.75 -9.50
N MET A 279 -6.42 2.02 -9.09
CA MET A 279 -7.71 2.11 -9.79
C MET A 279 -8.39 3.48 -9.63
N ALA A 280 -8.26 4.12 -8.46
CA ALA A 280 -8.87 5.42 -8.21
C ALA A 280 -8.20 6.55 -8.99
N THR A 281 -6.87 6.46 -9.21
CA THR A 281 -6.13 7.41 -10.05
C THR A 281 -6.45 7.20 -11.52
N ALA A 282 -6.57 5.96 -11.99
CA ALA A 282 -7.02 5.63 -13.34
C ALA A 282 -8.40 6.23 -13.64
N TYR A 283 -9.33 6.06 -12.71
CA TYR A 283 -10.66 6.68 -12.78
C TYR A 283 -10.59 8.21 -12.79
N ALA A 284 -9.69 8.81 -12.03
CA ALA A 284 -9.48 10.26 -12.04
C ALA A 284 -8.94 10.75 -13.38
N TRP A 285 -8.01 10.00 -13.98
CA TRP A 285 -7.47 10.30 -15.30
C TRP A 285 -8.55 10.17 -16.38
N ILE A 286 -9.32 9.07 -16.39
CA ILE A 286 -10.44 8.85 -17.33
C ILE A 286 -11.43 10.03 -17.31
N GLN A 287 -11.73 10.56 -16.12
CA GLN A 287 -12.65 11.68 -15.99
C GLN A 287 -12.06 13.02 -16.45
N THR A 288 -10.73 13.20 -16.34
CA THR A 288 -10.07 14.48 -16.64
C THR A 288 -9.34 14.53 -17.99
N SER A 289 -9.18 13.38 -18.66
CA SER A 289 -8.60 13.28 -20.01
C SER A 289 -9.52 13.85 -21.09
N GLY A 290 -10.84 13.86 -20.83
CA GLY A 290 -11.88 14.32 -21.75
C GLY A 290 -12.29 13.29 -22.81
N THR A 291 -11.66 12.11 -22.82
CA THR A 291 -11.75 11.14 -23.93
C THR A 291 -12.15 9.74 -23.47
N GLY A 292 -12.36 9.55 -22.17
CA GLY A 292 -12.73 8.24 -21.64
C GLY A 292 -11.65 7.18 -21.91
N VAL A 293 -12.08 5.96 -22.21
CA VAL A 293 -11.20 4.83 -22.57
C VAL A 293 -11.53 4.39 -23.98
N MET A 294 -10.52 4.22 -24.83
CA MET A 294 -10.68 3.68 -26.18
C MET A 294 -11.02 2.19 -26.16
N THR A 295 -11.60 1.70 -27.24
CA THR A 295 -11.85 0.27 -27.42
C THR A 295 -10.62 -0.47 -27.95
N GLU A 296 -10.58 -1.80 -27.81
CA GLU A 296 -9.48 -2.65 -28.28
C GLU A 296 -9.23 -2.54 -29.80
N ASP A 297 -10.28 -2.32 -30.60
CA ASP A 297 -10.17 -2.07 -32.04
C ASP A 297 -9.54 -0.72 -32.37
N GLN A 298 -9.70 0.26 -31.47
CA GLN A 298 -9.10 1.59 -31.61
C GLN A 298 -7.67 1.65 -31.05
N PHE A 299 -7.38 0.89 -29.99
CA PHE A 299 -6.08 0.87 -29.33
C PHE A 299 -5.77 -0.54 -28.81
N SER A 300 -5.20 -1.39 -29.68
CA SER A 300 -4.88 -2.78 -29.33
C SER A 300 -3.73 -2.91 -28.32
N ALA A 301 -3.50 -4.13 -27.81
CA ALA A 301 -2.34 -4.47 -26.96
C ALA A 301 -0.96 -4.10 -27.55
N ASN A 302 -0.85 -3.92 -28.88
CA ASN A 302 0.38 -3.47 -29.55
C ASN A 302 0.38 -1.95 -29.84
N GLY A 303 -0.64 -1.22 -29.37
CA GLY A 303 -0.73 0.23 -29.48
C GLY A 303 0.45 0.84 -28.73
N GLY A 304 1.45 1.30 -29.48
CA GLY A 304 2.73 1.78 -28.97
C GLY A 304 2.62 3.04 -28.10
N ARG A 305 3.34 4.11 -28.47
CA ARG A 305 3.20 5.41 -27.78
C ARG A 305 1.75 5.89 -27.85
N CYS A 306 1.34 6.70 -26.87
CA CYS A 306 -0.01 7.29 -26.81
C CYS A 306 -0.27 8.22 -28.03
N GLU A 307 -0.61 7.62 -29.15
CA GLU A 307 -0.94 8.26 -30.42
C GLU A 307 -2.34 7.76 -30.81
N TRP A 308 -3.33 8.64 -30.73
CA TRP A 308 -4.70 8.33 -31.09
C TRP A 308 -5.33 9.53 -31.81
N THR A 309 -6.17 9.26 -32.80
CA THR A 309 -6.99 10.27 -33.47
C THR A 309 -8.27 10.46 -32.67
N THR A 310 -8.63 11.72 -32.41
CA THR A 310 -9.88 12.06 -31.72
C THR A 310 -11.07 11.54 -32.52
N THR A 311 -11.58 10.36 -32.16
CA THR A 311 -12.88 9.88 -32.60
C THR A 311 -13.86 10.08 -31.46
N SER A 312 -15.04 10.58 -31.80
CA SER A 312 -16.05 11.14 -30.87
C SER A 312 -16.77 10.12 -29.99
N ASP A 313 -16.41 8.84 -30.05
CA ASP A 313 -17.12 7.75 -29.34
C ASP A 313 -16.42 7.32 -28.03
N ALA A 314 -15.46 8.14 -27.60
CA ALA A 314 -14.89 8.20 -26.26
C ALA A 314 -15.94 7.96 -25.16
N ALA A 315 -15.91 6.76 -24.58
CA ALA A 315 -16.89 6.31 -23.62
C ALA A 315 -16.68 7.00 -22.25
N ALA A 316 -17.03 8.28 -22.13
CA ALA A 316 -17.00 9.02 -20.87
C ALA A 316 -17.88 8.33 -19.82
N GLY A 317 -17.37 8.18 -18.61
CA GLY A 317 -18.10 7.64 -17.46
C GLY A 317 -17.38 8.09 -16.20
N GLY A 318 -18.07 8.85 -15.35
CA GLY A 318 -17.52 9.29 -14.06
C GLY A 318 -17.29 8.08 -13.15
N ALA A 319 -16.36 8.20 -12.20
CA ALA A 319 -16.03 7.08 -11.33
C ALA A 319 -15.94 7.50 -9.86
N SER A 320 -16.43 6.63 -8.97
CA SER A 320 -16.74 6.94 -7.58
C SER A 320 -16.24 5.84 -6.63
N ALA A 321 -15.27 6.13 -5.76
CA ALA A 321 -14.74 5.13 -4.81
C ALA A 321 -15.70 4.81 -3.64
N SER A 322 -15.60 3.64 -2.98
CA SER A 322 -16.47 3.27 -1.84
C SER A 322 -15.87 2.24 -0.88
N SER A 323 -16.30 2.24 0.39
CA SER A 323 -15.83 1.30 1.43
C SER A 323 -16.83 0.20 1.87
N ALA A 324 -18.07 0.15 1.37
CA ALA A 324 -19.08 -0.84 1.78
C ALA A 324 -19.21 -2.01 0.78
N LEU A 325 -18.23 -2.93 0.79
CA LEU A 325 -18.03 -3.95 -0.24
C LEU A 325 -19.28 -4.78 -0.61
N GLY A 326 -20.05 -5.25 0.38
CA GLY A 326 -21.25 -6.07 0.15
C GLY A 326 -22.42 -5.32 -0.50
N TRP A 327 -22.71 -4.10 -0.03
CA TRP A 327 -23.76 -3.26 -0.63
C TRP A 327 -23.40 -2.81 -2.03
N THR A 328 -22.12 -2.50 -2.24
CA THR A 328 -21.62 -2.11 -3.54
C THR A 328 -21.78 -3.24 -4.56
N LEU A 329 -21.41 -4.47 -4.19
CA LEU A 329 -21.48 -5.61 -5.10
C LEU A 329 -22.91 -5.92 -5.56
N ARG A 330 -23.93 -5.57 -4.78
CA ARG A 330 -25.34 -5.69 -5.21
C ARG A 330 -25.69 -4.78 -6.39
N LYS A 331 -24.97 -3.67 -6.57
CA LYS A 331 -25.25 -2.69 -7.63
C LYS A 331 -24.47 -2.98 -8.91
N GLN A 332 -23.23 -3.46 -8.78
CA GLN A 332 -22.33 -3.78 -9.88
C GLN A 332 -21.04 -4.46 -9.38
N PRO A 333 -20.21 -5.03 -10.28
CA PRO A 333 -18.85 -5.44 -9.97
C PRO A 333 -17.98 -4.33 -9.38
N VAL A 334 -17.05 -4.69 -8.49
CA VAL A 334 -16.26 -3.76 -7.68
C VAL A 334 -14.78 -4.01 -7.85
N ALA A 335 -14.02 -2.97 -8.16
CA ALA A 335 -12.57 -3.03 -8.15
C ALA A 335 -12.07 -3.06 -6.70
N ILE A 336 -11.14 -3.97 -6.40
CA ILE A 336 -10.58 -4.19 -5.07
C ILE A 336 -9.06 -4.24 -5.12
N GLY A 337 -8.43 -3.79 -4.04
CA GLY A 337 -7.03 -4.08 -3.74
C GLY A 337 -6.90 -5.34 -2.90
N LEU A 338 -5.90 -6.17 -3.18
CA LEU A 338 -5.58 -7.37 -2.41
C LEU A 338 -4.08 -7.73 -2.44
N ASN A 339 -3.66 -8.64 -1.56
CA ASN A 339 -2.38 -9.34 -1.65
C ASN A 339 -2.52 -10.60 -2.50
N VAL A 340 -1.99 -10.59 -3.73
CA VAL A 340 -2.11 -11.74 -4.65
C VAL A 340 -1.00 -12.78 -4.50
N LYS A 341 0.10 -12.45 -3.80
CA LYS A 341 1.26 -13.34 -3.63
C LYS A 341 0.87 -14.74 -3.11
N PRO A 342 0.00 -14.88 -2.09
CA PRO A 342 -0.43 -16.21 -1.61
C PRO A 342 -1.28 -16.99 -2.63
N LEU A 343 -1.86 -16.30 -3.62
CA LEU A 343 -2.70 -16.87 -4.66
C LEU A 343 -1.94 -17.26 -5.93
N GLN A 344 -0.60 -17.13 -5.98
CA GLN A 344 0.23 -17.52 -7.14
C GLN A 344 -0.13 -18.92 -7.66
N LEU A 345 -0.28 -19.87 -6.75
CA LEU A 345 -0.56 -21.29 -7.02
C LEU A 345 -2.03 -21.66 -6.72
N TYR A 346 -2.94 -20.68 -6.63
CA TYR A 346 -4.35 -20.95 -6.35
C TYR A 346 -4.96 -21.83 -7.45
N GLY A 347 -5.59 -22.94 -7.05
CA GLY A 347 -6.26 -23.87 -7.95
C GLY A 347 -7.77 -23.99 -7.73
N GLY A 348 -8.27 -23.56 -6.57
CA GLY A 348 -9.71 -23.55 -6.27
C GLY A 348 -10.00 -23.56 -4.77
N GLY A 349 -11.28 -23.63 -4.42
CA GLY A 349 -11.73 -23.57 -3.02
C GLY A 349 -11.75 -22.15 -2.46
N ILE A 350 -12.13 -21.98 -1.20
CA ILE A 350 -12.24 -20.67 -0.56
C ILE A 350 -10.93 -20.32 0.14
N ALA A 351 -10.28 -19.26 -0.31
CA ALA A 351 -9.10 -18.69 0.34
C ALA A 351 -9.49 -17.90 1.60
N THR A 352 -9.02 -18.36 2.75
CA THR A 352 -9.24 -17.70 4.05
C THR A 352 -8.10 -16.72 4.37
N ILE A 353 -8.25 -15.93 5.44
CA ILE A 353 -7.19 -15.05 5.96
C ILE A 353 -5.91 -15.83 6.30
N ARG A 354 -6.03 -17.09 6.72
CA ARG A 354 -4.86 -17.95 7.01
C ARG A 354 -4.13 -18.36 5.74
N ASP A 355 -4.87 -18.64 4.68
CA ASP A 355 -4.32 -19.04 3.38
C ASP A 355 -3.72 -17.84 2.66
N CYS A 356 -4.33 -16.67 2.86
CA CYS A 356 -3.98 -15.43 2.20
C CYS A 356 -3.93 -14.28 3.21
N PRO A 357 -2.81 -14.08 3.92
CA PRO A 357 -2.63 -12.96 4.83
C PRO A 357 -2.36 -11.64 4.09
N PRO A 358 -2.45 -10.48 4.76
CA PRO A 358 -2.04 -9.20 4.19
C PRO A 358 -0.54 -9.18 3.84
N ALA A 359 -0.14 -8.34 2.89
CA ALA A 359 1.27 -8.18 2.49
C ALA A 359 2.12 -7.44 3.54
N SER A 360 1.48 -6.65 4.41
CA SER A 360 2.09 -5.90 5.50
C SER A 360 1.10 -5.78 6.66
N SER A 361 1.61 -5.59 7.88
CA SER A 361 0.78 -5.19 9.03
C SER A 361 0.29 -3.74 8.92
N ASP A 362 0.98 -2.91 8.13
CA ASP A 362 0.52 -1.58 7.76
C ASP A 362 -0.65 -1.73 6.76
N LYS A 363 -1.84 -1.26 7.15
CA LYS A 363 -3.06 -1.33 6.32
C LYS A 363 -2.87 -0.69 4.95
N ILE A 364 -2.06 0.36 4.87
CA ILE A 364 -1.78 1.04 3.60
C ILE A 364 -0.98 0.11 2.70
N LYS A 365 -0.04 -0.69 3.22
CA LYS A 365 0.84 -1.57 2.44
C LYS A 365 0.36 -3.02 2.41
N ALA A 366 -0.88 -3.27 2.82
CA ALA A 366 -1.42 -4.61 2.97
C ALA A 366 -1.75 -5.29 1.62
N ILE A 367 -1.77 -4.54 0.53
CA ILE A 367 -2.15 -4.97 -0.82
C ILE A 367 -1.03 -4.73 -1.84
N ASN A 368 -1.01 -5.52 -2.92
CA ASN A 368 -0.05 -5.43 -4.02
C ASN A 368 -0.65 -5.77 -5.39
N HIS A 369 -1.96 -5.98 -5.48
CA HIS A 369 -2.63 -6.33 -6.72
C HIS A 369 -4.05 -5.76 -6.75
N ALA A 370 -4.56 -5.60 -7.96
CA ALA A 370 -5.92 -5.18 -8.24
C ALA A 370 -6.71 -6.30 -8.92
N ALA A 371 -7.97 -6.48 -8.50
CA ALA A 371 -8.88 -7.43 -9.13
C ALA A 371 -10.34 -6.92 -9.06
N VAL A 372 -11.27 -7.64 -9.69
CA VAL A 372 -12.70 -7.27 -9.67
C VAL A 372 -13.49 -8.32 -8.91
N LEU A 373 -14.26 -7.91 -7.91
CA LEU A 373 -15.31 -8.75 -7.34
C LEU A 373 -16.55 -8.71 -8.24
N VAL A 374 -17.03 -9.88 -8.64
CA VAL A 374 -18.16 -10.05 -9.57
C VAL A 374 -19.35 -10.76 -8.93
N GLY A 375 -19.30 -11.01 -7.62
CA GLY A 375 -20.39 -11.66 -6.91
C GLY A 375 -20.02 -12.20 -5.54
N TRP A 376 -20.96 -12.91 -4.94
CA TRP A 376 -20.79 -13.65 -3.70
C TRP A 376 -21.68 -14.89 -3.70
N GLY A 377 -21.34 -15.85 -2.84
CA GLY A 377 -22.14 -17.03 -2.62
C GLY A 377 -21.92 -17.61 -1.24
N VAL A 378 -22.63 -18.70 -0.96
CA VAL A 378 -22.44 -19.50 0.25
C VAL A 378 -22.11 -20.91 -0.20
N ASP A 379 -21.01 -21.44 0.28
CA ASP A 379 -20.60 -22.79 -0.05
C ASP A 379 -21.57 -23.80 0.57
N SER A 380 -22.21 -24.60 -0.26
CA SER A 380 -23.27 -25.53 0.15
C SER A 380 -22.79 -26.60 1.15
N LYS A 381 -21.49 -26.90 1.21
CA LYS A 381 -20.93 -27.93 2.09
C LYS A 381 -20.55 -27.37 3.45
N SER A 382 -19.84 -26.25 3.46
CA SER A 382 -19.31 -25.63 4.68
C SER A 382 -20.21 -24.55 5.28
N GLY A 383 -21.21 -24.06 4.52
CA GLY A 383 -22.00 -22.89 4.87
C GLY A 383 -21.20 -21.58 4.85
N ARG A 384 -19.95 -21.60 4.36
CA ARG A 384 -19.06 -20.45 4.38
C ARG A 384 -19.41 -19.45 3.28
N PRO A 385 -19.68 -18.17 3.61
CA PRO A 385 -19.88 -17.14 2.60
C PRO A 385 -18.55 -16.76 1.94
N TYR A 386 -18.56 -16.55 0.63
CA TYR A 386 -17.38 -16.19 -0.16
C TYR A 386 -17.71 -15.12 -1.21
N PHE A 387 -16.74 -14.27 -1.52
CA PHE A 387 -16.73 -13.41 -2.70
C PHE A 387 -16.21 -14.17 -3.92
N ILE A 388 -16.73 -13.83 -5.10
CA ILE A 388 -16.24 -14.29 -6.40
C ILE A 388 -15.35 -13.19 -6.98
N MET A 389 -14.05 -13.44 -7.04
CA MET A 389 -13.06 -12.53 -7.61
C MET A 389 -12.69 -12.97 -9.01
N LYS A 390 -12.80 -12.07 -9.98
CA LYS A 390 -12.26 -12.19 -11.33
C LYS A 390 -10.87 -11.58 -11.38
N ASN A 391 -9.89 -12.33 -11.89
CA ASN A 391 -8.49 -11.92 -11.97
C ASN A 391 -8.08 -11.58 -13.42
N SER A 392 -6.87 -11.04 -13.60
CA SER A 392 -6.27 -10.67 -14.89
C SER A 392 -5.10 -11.60 -15.28
N TYR A 393 -5.12 -12.84 -14.80
CA TYR A 393 -4.08 -13.86 -15.05
C TYR A 393 -4.50 -14.93 -16.05
N GLY A 394 -5.49 -14.68 -16.88
CA GLY A 394 -5.98 -15.64 -17.87
C GLY A 394 -6.84 -16.76 -17.28
N ALA A 395 -7.59 -17.42 -18.15
CA ALA A 395 -8.54 -18.47 -17.76
C ALA A 395 -7.86 -19.77 -17.27
N ASP A 396 -6.56 -19.93 -17.50
CA ASP A 396 -5.78 -21.10 -17.06
C ASP A 396 -5.34 -21.03 -15.59
N TRP A 397 -5.58 -19.89 -14.92
CA TRP A 397 -5.30 -19.68 -13.51
C TRP A 397 -6.56 -19.85 -12.65
N GLY A 398 -6.45 -20.49 -11.48
CA GLY A 398 -7.57 -20.63 -10.54
C GLY A 398 -8.79 -21.38 -11.11
N GLU A 399 -9.99 -20.93 -10.72
CA GLU A 399 -11.26 -21.48 -11.17
C GLU A 399 -11.69 -20.81 -12.48
N ASN A 400 -11.01 -21.13 -13.59
CA ASN A 400 -11.21 -20.50 -14.91
C ASN A 400 -10.95 -18.99 -14.94
N GLY A 401 -9.91 -18.52 -14.23
CA GLY A 401 -9.56 -17.10 -14.08
C GLY A 401 -10.18 -16.42 -12.85
N TYR A 402 -10.92 -17.18 -12.04
CA TYR A 402 -11.60 -16.69 -10.85
C TYR A 402 -11.01 -17.30 -9.58
N ALA A 403 -11.25 -16.63 -8.45
CA ALA A 403 -10.98 -17.15 -7.11
C ALA A 403 -12.15 -16.89 -6.17
N ARG A 404 -12.31 -17.77 -5.19
CA ARG A 404 -13.27 -17.58 -4.10
C ARG A 404 -12.54 -17.13 -2.85
N LEU A 405 -12.90 -15.97 -2.32
CA LEU A 405 -12.29 -15.36 -1.14
C LEU A 405 -13.27 -15.37 0.02
N ASP A 406 -12.81 -15.72 1.21
CA ASP A 406 -13.66 -15.71 2.41
C ASP A 406 -14.21 -14.31 2.69
N MET A 407 -15.51 -14.21 3.01
CA MET A 407 -16.15 -12.95 3.40
C MET A 407 -15.91 -12.57 4.86
N GLY A 408 -15.27 -13.44 5.66
CA GLY A 408 -14.87 -13.13 7.02
C GLY A 408 -13.80 -12.04 7.08
N PHE A 409 -13.93 -11.14 8.06
CA PHE A 409 -12.97 -10.09 8.37
C PHE A 409 -12.39 -10.32 9.76
N ASP A 410 -11.10 -10.11 9.90
CA ASP A 410 -10.43 -10.08 11.19
C ASP A 410 -10.90 -8.87 12.00
N GLU A 411 -11.39 -9.09 13.22
CA GLU A 411 -11.95 -8.03 14.07
C GLU A 411 -10.92 -6.99 14.48
N ALA A 412 -9.68 -7.42 14.75
CA ALA A 412 -8.62 -6.54 15.23
C ALA A 412 -8.13 -5.57 14.14
N THR A 413 -7.97 -6.08 12.92
CA THR A 413 -7.41 -5.33 11.80
C THR A 413 -8.47 -4.80 10.83
N GLY A 414 -9.68 -5.35 10.85
CA GLY A 414 -10.73 -5.07 9.88
C GLY A 414 -10.41 -5.58 8.47
N MET A 415 -9.40 -6.45 8.32
CA MET A 415 -8.97 -6.99 7.02
C MET A 415 -9.53 -8.38 6.78
N GLY A 416 -10.00 -8.64 5.57
CA GLY A 416 -10.43 -9.96 5.11
C GLY A 416 -9.30 -10.76 4.47
N ALA A 417 -9.65 -11.88 3.85
CA ALA A 417 -8.69 -12.70 3.11
C ALA A 417 -7.96 -11.84 2.07
N CYS A 418 -6.65 -12.01 1.94
CA CYS A 418 -5.78 -11.22 1.08
C CYS A 418 -5.83 -9.70 1.33
N ALA A 419 -6.07 -9.26 2.58
CA ALA A 419 -6.28 -7.86 2.92
C ALA A 419 -7.51 -7.20 2.26
N LEU A 420 -8.54 -7.99 1.94
CA LEU A 420 -9.83 -7.45 1.52
C LEU A 420 -10.36 -6.41 2.51
N GLY A 421 -11.06 -5.40 1.99
CA GLY A 421 -11.61 -4.29 2.79
C GLY A 421 -10.65 -3.13 3.05
N THR A 422 -9.40 -3.22 2.58
CA THR A 422 -8.43 -2.10 2.65
C THR A 422 -8.63 -1.08 1.53
N GLU A 423 -8.91 -1.54 0.30
CA GLU A 423 -9.23 -0.68 -0.83
C GLU A 423 -10.35 -1.28 -1.70
N SER A 424 -11.36 -0.47 -2.00
CA SER A 424 -12.38 -0.79 -2.99
C SER A 424 -12.93 0.48 -3.65
N ASN A 425 -13.28 0.38 -4.94
CA ASN A 425 -13.88 1.47 -5.69
C ASN A 425 -14.67 0.94 -6.90
N TYR A 426 -15.57 1.77 -7.44
CA TYR A 426 -16.36 1.39 -8.61
C TYR A 426 -16.68 2.60 -9.50
N PRO A 427 -16.73 2.45 -10.82
CA PRO A 427 -17.15 3.54 -11.69
C PRO A 427 -18.66 3.75 -11.61
N ARG A 428 -19.12 4.99 -11.81
CA ARG A 428 -20.55 5.34 -11.87
C ARG A 428 -20.88 5.82 -13.29
N THR A 429 -21.39 4.91 -14.10
CA THR A 429 -21.63 5.15 -15.53
C THR A 429 -23.05 5.61 -15.86
N ASP A 430 -23.90 5.74 -14.85
CA ASP A 430 -25.29 6.19 -14.96
C ASP A 430 -25.76 6.92 -13.69
N ASP A 431 -27.08 7.17 -13.60
CA ASP A 431 -27.72 7.87 -12.50
C ASP A 431 -28.16 6.94 -11.34
N ARG A 432 -27.69 5.68 -11.30
CA ARG A 432 -27.96 4.81 -10.14
C ARG A 432 -27.36 5.44 -8.89
N ALA A 433 -28.16 5.47 -7.83
CA ALA A 433 -27.70 5.86 -6.51
C ALA A 433 -26.52 4.97 -6.05
N CYS A 434 -25.54 5.59 -5.40
CA CYS A 434 -24.45 4.89 -4.76
C CYS A 434 -24.98 3.86 -3.75
N ALA A 435 -24.23 2.78 -3.58
CA ALA A 435 -24.52 1.80 -2.54
C ALA A 435 -24.42 2.43 -1.14
N ASP A 436 -25.27 2.00 -0.21
CA ASP A 436 -25.28 2.51 1.15
C ASP A 436 -23.89 2.38 1.80
N GLY A 437 -23.43 3.45 2.46
CA GLY A 437 -22.08 3.54 3.02
C GLY A 437 -20.98 3.89 2.01
N SER A 438 -21.30 4.12 0.74
CA SER A 438 -20.35 4.64 -0.26
C SER A 438 -20.29 6.17 -0.24
N THR A 439 -19.12 6.73 -0.54
CA THR A 439 -18.93 8.19 -0.70
C THR A 439 -18.65 8.51 -2.15
N THR A 440 -19.48 9.33 -2.79
CA THR A 440 -19.21 9.75 -4.16
C THR A 440 -17.95 10.62 -4.24
N LYS A 441 -17.04 10.25 -5.14
CA LYS A 441 -15.88 11.07 -5.51
C LYS A 441 -15.93 11.43 -6.98
N TRP A 442 -15.28 12.54 -7.35
CA TRP A 442 -15.10 12.95 -8.74
C TRP A 442 -13.76 13.66 -8.92
N ALA A 443 -13.19 13.61 -10.11
CA ALA A 443 -11.94 14.26 -10.44
C ALA A 443 -12.16 15.62 -11.11
N GLU A 444 -11.37 16.61 -10.70
CA GLU A 444 -11.30 17.93 -11.31
C GLU A 444 -9.85 18.29 -11.61
N LYS A 445 -9.60 18.83 -12.80
CA LYS A 445 -8.29 19.37 -13.16
C LYS A 445 -8.22 20.86 -12.81
N ARG A 446 -7.27 21.25 -11.96
CA ARG A 446 -7.04 22.65 -11.54
C ARG A 446 -5.56 22.96 -11.65
N ASN A 447 -5.21 23.97 -12.44
CA ASN A 447 -3.81 24.42 -12.63
C ASN A 447 -2.84 23.31 -13.07
N GLY A 448 -3.32 22.31 -13.81
CA GLY A 448 -2.50 21.17 -14.27
C GLY A 448 -2.58 19.93 -13.36
N ASP A 449 -2.92 20.11 -12.09
CA ASP A 449 -3.08 19.02 -11.12
C ASP A 449 -4.48 18.42 -11.16
N VAL A 450 -4.60 17.14 -10.80
CA VAL A 450 -5.88 16.43 -10.70
C VAL A 450 -6.26 16.26 -9.23
N TYR A 451 -7.49 16.65 -8.88
CA TYR A 451 -8.03 16.59 -7.53
C TYR A 451 -9.21 15.64 -7.46
N LEU A 452 -9.19 14.71 -6.50
CA LEU A 452 -10.33 13.91 -6.08
C LEU A 452 -11.16 14.68 -5.05
N MET A 453 -12.33 15.09 -5.49
CA MET A 453 -13.37 15.80 -4.75
C MET A 453 -14.35 14.81 -4.12
N PRO A 454 -15.09 15.19 -3.05
CA PRO A 454 -15.12 16.49 -2.38
C PRO A 454 -13.97 16.74 -1.39
N ASP A 455 -13.07 15.77 -1.26
CA ASP A 455 -12.04 15.78 -0.21
C ASP A 455 -10.81 16.64 -0.55
N ASN A 456 -10.78 17.27 -1.74
CA ASN A 456 -9.66 18.07 -2.26
C ASN A 456 -8.33 17.30 -2.28
N VAL A 457 -8.38 16.01 -2.58
CA VAL A 457 -7.21 15.14 -2.49
C VAL A 457 -6.44 15.19 -3.80
N VAL A 458 -5.15 15.50 -3.76
CA VAL A 458 -4.32 15.62 -4.96
C VAL A 458 -3.92 14.23 -5.44
N VAL A 459 -4.11 13.95 -6.74
CA VAL A 459 -3.56 12.76 -7.38
C VAL A 459 -2.18 13.11 -7.92
N LEU A 460 -1.16 12.40 -7.43
CA LEU A 460 0.22 12.59 -7.88
C LEU A 460 0.45 11.85 -9.20
N PRO A 461 1.28 12.40 -10.10
CA PRO A 461 1.65 11.73 -11.35
C PRO A 461 2.54 10.51 -11.12
N ASN A 462 2.69 9.69 -12.17
CA ASN A 462 3.58 8.52 -12.22
C ASN A 462 3.30 7.47 -11.13
N GLY A 463 2.03 7.27 -10.75
CA GLY A 463 1.62 6.31 -9.73
C GLY A 463 2.10 6.67 -8.32
N GLY A 464 2.49 7.94 -8.11
CA GLY A 464 2.90 8.49 -6.81
C GLY A 464 1.80 8.45 -5.75
N GLY A 465 0.57 8.09 -6.15
CA GLY A 465 -0.56 7.89 -5.27
C GLY A 465 -1.31 9.18 -5.03
N ILE A 466 -1.91 9.28 -3.84
CA ILE A 466 -2.95 10.25 -3.55
C ILE A 466 -2.60 11.01 -2.27
N VAL A 467 -2.38 12.32 -2.36
CA VAL A 467 -2.06 13.17 -1.21
C VAL A 467 -3.33 13.84 -0.70
N THR A 468 -3.77 13.40 0.48
CA THR A 468 -4.80 14.13 1.24
C THR A 468 -4.17 15.40 1.80
N PRO A 469 -4.67 16.60 1.45
CA PRO A 469 -4.35 17.76 2.28
C PRO A 469 -4.86 17.43 3.68
N SER A 470 -3.97 17.52 4.68
CA SER A 470 -4.29 17.19 6.06
C SER A 470 -5.46 18.06 6.53
N ARG A 471 -6.69 17.56 6.44
CA ARG A 471 -7.86 18.18 7.09
C ARG A 471 -7.73 17.89 8.58
N PHE A 472 -6.89 18.68 9.26
CA PHE A 472 -6.85 18.70 10.72
C PHE A 472 -8.10 19.42 11.20
N VAL A 473 -9.16 18.67 11.52
CA VAL A 473 -10.41 19.23 12.04
C VAL A 473 -10.39 19.14 13.56
N ILE A 474 -10.36 20.29 14.23
CA ILE A 474 -10.52 20.38 15.69
C ILE A 474 -11.83 21.13 15.96
N PHE A 475 -12.74 20.48 16.70
CA PHE A 475 -14.09 21.02 17.03
C PHE A 475 -14.92 21.46 15.81
N GLY A 476 -14.80 20.75 14.68
CA GLY A 476 -15.57 21.06 13.47
C GLY A 476 -15.00 22.21 12.62
N TYR A 477 -13.85 22.77 12.99
CA TYR A 477 -13.15 23.79 12.22
C TYR A 477 -11.91 23.20 11.53
N ASP A 478 -11.72 23.50 10.25
CA ASP A 478 -10.53 23.11 9.48
C ASP A 478 -9.32 23.96 9.91
N CYS A 479 -8.41 23.36 10.66
CA CYS A 479 -7.18 23.99 11.15
C CYS A 479 -6.02 23.94 10.14
N ALA A 480 -6.22 23.37 8.94
CA ALA A 480 -5.18 23.35 7.90
C ALA A 480 -4.71 24.77 7.51
N GLY A 481 -5.63 25.74 7.54
CA GLY A 481 -5.30 27.16 7.33
C GLY A 481 -4.44 27.74 8.45
N LEU A 482 -4.73 27.39 9.72
CA LEU A 482 -4.00 27.88 10.89
C LEU A 482 -2.56 27.35 10.92
N LEU A 483 -2.37 26.06 10.63
CA LEU A 483 -1.04 25.44 10.54
C LEU A 483 -0.17 26.07 9.43
N LYS A 484 -0.76 26.38 8.28
CA LYS A 484 -0.06 27.10 7.20
C LYS A 484 0.39 28.50 7.65
N ILE A 485 -0.48 29.25 8.33
CA ILE A 485 -0.14 30.58 8.85
C ILE A 485 0.96 30.50 9.90
N LEU A 486 0.90 29.52 10.81
CA LEU A 486 1.90 29.31 11.85
C LEU A 486 3.26 28.90 11.26
N ALA A 487 3.28 28.05 10.23
CA ALA A 487 4.51 27.68 9.53
C ALA A 487 5.15 28.88 8.81
N ILE A 488 4.34 29.72 8.16
CA ILE A 488 4.80 30.96 7.52
C ILE A 488 5.37 31.92 8.57
N ALA A 489 4.68 32.10 9.71
CA ALA A 489 5.16 32.96 10.79
C ALA A 489 6.49 32.44 11.38
N ALA A 490 6.64 31.13 11.56
CA ALA A 490 7.87 30.51 12.04
C ALA A 490 9.04 30.73 11.05
N PHE A 491 8.78 30.60 9.74
CA PHE A 491 9.79 30.87 8.71
C PHE A 491 10.30 32.32 8.77
N PHE A 492 9.40 33.30 8.88
CA PHE A 492 9.77 34.71 9.01
C PHE A 492 10.50 35.01 10.32
N LEU A 493 10.12 34.35 11.42
CA LEU A 493 10.81 34.48 12.70
C LEU A 493 12.24 33.93 12.62
N CYS A 494 12.44 32.77 12.00
CA CYS A 494 13.77 32.21 11.74
C CYS A 494 14.61 33.11 10.83
N ALA A 495 14.01 33.65 9.76
CA ALA A 495 14.70 34.59 8.87
C ALA A 495 15.11 35.88 9.60
N TYR A 496 14.26 36.40 10.49
CA TYR A 496 14.57 37.55 11.34
C TYR A 496 15.75 37.27 12.27
N PHE A 497 15.77 36.13 12.97
CA PHE A 497 16.88 35.77 13.86
C PHE A 497 18.21 35.59 13.10
N LEU A 498 18.17 34.94 11.94
CA LEU A 498 19.35 34.83 11.07
C LEU A 498 19.84 36.21 10.63
N PHE A 499 18.93 37.11 10.25
CA PHE A 499 19.28 38.46 9.84
C PHE A 499 19.84 39.30 11.00
N SER A 500 19.29 39.17 12.21
CA SER A 500 19.79 39.86 13.40
C SER A 500 21.18 39.39 13.83
N GLU A 501 21.47 38.09 13.68
CA GLU A 501 22.80 37.52 13.89
C GLU A 501 23.78 37.99 12.82
N CYS A 502 23.37 38.01 11.54
CA CYS A 502 24.20 38.59 10.48
C CYS A 502 24.50 40.08 10.72
N LEU A 503 23.53 40.85 11.21
CA LEU A 503 23.72 42.25 11.61
C LEU A 503 24.67 42.39 12.81
N HIS A 504 24.58 41.51 13.81
CA HIS A 504 25.54 41.49 14.92
C HIS A 504 26.96 41.13 14.44
N CYS A 505 27.11 40.20 13.50
CA CYS A 505 28.42 39.91 12.91
C CYS A 505 28.96 41.05 12.03
N LEU A 506 28.08 41.79 11.32
CA LEU A 506 28.49 42.87 10.42
C LEU A 506 28.68 44.22 11.13
N CYS A 507 28.02 44.43 12.26
CA CYS A 507 28.03 45.68 13.02
C CYS A 507 28.59 45.56 14.45
N GLY A 508 28.93 44.35 14.90
CA GLY A 508 29.65 44.09 16.15
C GLY A 508 31.07 44.61 16.04
N ARG A 509 31.27 45.83 16.52
CA ARG A 509 32.53 46.55 16.50
C ARG A 509 33.12 46.55 17.91
N ASP A 510 34.31 45.94 18.00
CA ASP A 510 35.43 46.19 18.90
C ASP A 510 35.15 47.05 20.15
N ASP A 511 34.96 46.38 21.29
CA ASP A 511 35.28 46.94 22.61
C ASP A 511 36.26 45.98 23.29
N ASP A 512 37.53 46.02 22.84
CA ASP A 512 38.67 45.39 23.51
C ASP A 512 39.01 46.19 24.78
N GLU A 513 38.44 45.83 25.93
CA GLU A 513 38.98 46.25 27.23
C GLU A 513 40.10 45.29 27.67
N TYR A 514 41.34 45.70 27.38
CA TYR A 514 42.57 45.06 27.88
C TYR A 514 42.87 45.53 29.31
N TYR A 515 42.83 44.60 30.27
CA TYR A 515 43.31 44.82 31.65
C TYR A 515 44.83 44.63 31.70
N ASP A 516 45.58 45.73 31.85
CA ASP A 516 47.00 45.66 32.23
C ASP A 516 47.14 45.89 33.74
N ALA A 517 47.74 44.92 34.42
CA ALA A 517 47.80 44.82 35.86
C ALA A 517 49.17 45.28 36.35
N GLU A 518 49.44 46.58 36.36
CA GLU A 518 50.48 47.17 37.19
C GLU A 518 50.30 48.69 37.28
N GLU A 519 50.35 49.22 38.50
CA GLU A 519 50.17 50.64 38.88
C GLU A 519 48.74 51.19 38.85
N GLY A 520 48.04 51.06 40.00
CA GLY A 520 46.71 51.59 40.26
C GLY A 520 46.57 53.12 40.14
N LYS A 521 46.43 53.60 38.90
CA LYS A 521 45.95 54.94 38.56
C LYS A 521 45.08 54.90 37.31
N ILE A 522 43.78 55.09 37.48
CA ILE A 522 42.85 55.40 36.39
C ILE A 522 43.17 56.83 35.92
N THR A 523 43.89 56.96 34.80
CA THR A 523 44.11 58.24 34.13
C THR A 523 43.14 58.38 32.95
N VAL A 524 41.98 58.98 33.21
CA VAL A 524 41.14 59.53 32.14
C VAL A 524 41.80 60.81 31.62
N ARG A 525 42.24 60.84 30.36
CA ARG A 525 42.55 62.08 29.63
C ARG A 525 41.59 62.28 28.45
N PRO A 526 40.91 63.44 28.36
CA PRO A 526 39.90 63.73 27.33
C PRO A 526 40.42 64.68 26.23
N ARG A 527 39.85 64.58 25.00
CA ARG A 527 39.67 65.65 23.97
C ARG A 527 39.15 65.01 22.67
N ARG A 528 38.17 65.52 21.93
CA ARG A 528 37.59 66.87 21.78
C ARG A 528 36.04 66.78 21.64
N GLY A 529 35.29 67.57 22.42
CA GLY A 529 33.98 68.09 21.99
C GLY A 529 34.19 69.30 21.05
N LYS A 530 33.20 69.99 20.47
CA LYS A 530 31.72 70.08 20.52
C LYS A 530 31.38 71.17 19.44
N PRO A 531 30.13 71.49 19.03
CA PRO A 531 29.14 72.17 19.90
C PRO A 531 27.67 71.78 19.61
N GLY A 532 26.68 72.05 20.46
CA GLY A 532 26.63 72.82 21.70
C GLY A 532 25.21 72.81 22.30
N ALA A 533 25.12 73.46 23.48
CA ALA A 533 23.95 74.00 24.18
C ALA A 533 22.85 73.02 24.68
N LEU A 534 22.16 73.25 25.81
CA LEU A 534 22.37 73.90 27.12
C LEU A 534 20.99 73.78 27.81
N LEU A 535 21.01 73.68 29.15
CA LEU A 535 19.91 73.94 30.08
C LEU A 535 18.84 72.85 30.25
N GLN A 536 18.30 72.56 31.44
CA GLN A 536 18.68 72.78 32.84
C GLN A 536 17.57 72.09 33.68
N SER A 537 17.97 71.52 34.83
CA SER A 537 17.28 71.46 36.14
C SER A 537 15.82 70.99 36.26
N ASP A 538 15.36 70.35 37.32
CA ASP A 538 15.90 69.79 38.57
C ASP A 538 14.81 68.78 38.97
N ASP A 539 15.09 67.51 39.25
CA ASP A 539 15.65 67.00 40.50
C ASP A 539 14.80 67.37 41.73
N ARG A 540 14.23 66.36 42.40
CA ARG A 540 14.42 66.12 43.84
C ARG A 540 13.53 65.04 44.46
N THR A 541 14.21 63.98 44.95
CA THR A 541 14.22 63.45 46.34
C THR A 541 12.92 62.91 46.97
N GLU A 542 12.88 61.91 47.85
CA GLU A 542 13.82 60.92 48.41
C GLU A 542 13.01 60.04 49.40
N ILE A 543 13.36 58.73 49.47
CA ILE A 543 13.57 57.87 50.66
C ILE A 543 12.39 57.31 51.52
N TYR A 544 12.61 56.04 51.91
CA TYR A 544 12.09 55.18 53.00
C TYR A 544 10.93 54.24 52.59
N GLY A 545 10.94 52.92 52.82
CA GLY A 545 11.88 52.03 53.51
C GLY A 545 11.19 50.68 53.84
N SER A 546 12.01 49.65 54.02
CA SER A 546 11.83 48.42 54.82
C SER A 546 10.75 47.36 54.51
N SER A 547 11.29 46.16 54.19
CA SER A 547 11.04 44.84 54.85
C SER A 547 9.75 44.10 54.44
N SER A 548 9.67 42.78 54.38
CA SER A 548 10.51 41.66 54.86
C SER A 548 10.19 40.40 54.04
N SER A 549 11.14 39.45 54.08
CA SER A 549 11.04 38.00 53.82
C SER A 549 9.69 37.33 54.14
N ASP A 550 9.25 36.34 53.36
CA ASP A 550 9.59 34.92 53.58
C ASP A 550 8.82 33.96 52.64
N ARG A 551 9.56 32.92 52.20
CA ARG A 551 9.21 31.62 51.61
C ARG A 551 8.76 31.48 50.16
#